data_AF-A0A9E1ZTF8-F1
#
_entry.id   AF-A0A9E1ZTF8-F1
#
_cell.length_a   1.000
_cell.length_b   1.000
_cell.length_c   1.000
_cell.angle_alpha   90.00
_cell.angle_beta   90.00
_cell.angle_gamma   90.00
#
_symmetry.space_group_name_H-M   'P 1'
#
loop_
_entity.id
_entity.type
_entity.pdbx_description
1 polymer ?
#
loop_
_entity_poly.entity_id
_entity_poly.type
_entity_poly.pdbx_seq_one_letter_code
_entity_poly.pdbx_strand_id
1 'polypeptide(L)'
;MNSSIISVGQQFIPYVDSALARVGYILPGVEINFDDVGNKIEVENIGKYAIEEVIKEINYALYREKIYHETLPLRSKILGD
;
A
#
# COMPACT_ATOMS: atom_id res chain seq x y z
N MET A 1 11.86 19.20 -3.53
CA MET A 1 11.64 17.74 -3.50
C MET A 1 10.83 17.47 -2.25
N ASN A 2 9.58 17.02 -2.40
CA ASN A 2 8.78 16.61 -1.26
C ASN A 2 9.00 15.11 -1.10
N SER A 3 9.79 14.73 -0.10
CA SER A 3 9.89 13.34 0.34
C SER A 3 9.09 13.14 1.62
N SER A 4 8.57 11.94 1.82
CA SER A 4 7.83 11.59 3.03
C SER A 4 8.03 10.15 3.41
N ILE A 5 8.04 9.89 4.70
CA ILE A 5 8.22 8.56 5.29
C ILE A 5 6.94 8.18 6.00
N ILE A 6 6.42 7.00 5.68
CA ILE A 6 5.20 6.45 6.26
C ILE A 6 5.58 5.18 7.01
N SER A 7 5.38 5.15 8.32
CA SER A 7 5.57 3.92 9.11
C SER A 7 4.47 2.90 8.78
N VAL A 8 4.87 1.64 8.59
CA VAL A 8 3.98 0.51 8.32
C VAL A 8 3.85 -0.33 9.59
N GLY A 9 2.61 -0.57 10.03
CA GLY A 9 2.37 -1.48 11.16
C GLY A 9 2.70 -2.93 10.79
N GLN A 10 3.21 -3.72 11.74
CA GLN A 10 3.64 -5.10 11.50
C GLN A 10 2.56 -5.97 10.81
N GLN A 11 1.28 -5.74 11.16
CA GLN A 11 0.17 -6.48 10.55
C GLN A 11 -0.06 -6.19 9.07
N PHE A 12 0.60 -5.18 8.49
CA PHE A 12 0.45 -4.80 7.09
C PHE A 12 1.61 -5.24 6.20
N ILE A 13 2.75 -5.62 6.78
CA ILE A 13 3.96 -6.02 6.04
C ILE A 13 3.68 -7.10 4.98
N PRO A 14 2.89 -8.17 5.26
CA PRO A 14 2.62 -9.20 4.26
C PRO A 14 1.88 -8.70 3.01
N TYR A 15 1.33 -7.48 3.06
CA TYR A 15 0.49 -6.90 2.01
C TYR A 15 1.14 -5.71 1.31
N VAL A 16 2.37 -5.33 1.69
CA VAL A 16 3.01 -4.12 1.16
C VAL A 16 3.28 -4.23 -0.33
N ASP A 17 3.89 -5.32 -0.79
CA ASP A 17 4.24 -5.46 -2.21
C ASP A 17 3.03 -5.38 -3.14
N SER A 18 1.95 -6.09 -2.81
CA SER A 18 0.71 -6.07 -3.60
C SER A 18 0.02 -4.70 -3.53
N ALA A 19 0.01 -4.07 -2.35
CA ALA A 19 -0.52 -2.72 -2.19
C ALA A 19 0.27 -1.71 -3.03
N LEU A 20 1.60 -1.73 -2.98
CA LEU A 20 2.46 -0.78 -3.70
C LEU A 20 2.38 -0.97 -5.22
N ALA A 21 2.24 -2.21 -5.71
CA ALA A 21 1.99 -2.48 -7.13
C ALA A 21 0.70 -1.78 -7.60
N ARG A 22 -0.36 -1.83 -6.79
CA ARG A 22 -1.62 -1.11 -7.08
C ARG A 22 -1.43 0.41 -7.01
N VAL A 23 -0.74 0.93 -5.99
CA VAL A 23 -0.51 2.37 -5.85
C VAL A 23 0.28 2.91 -7.04
N GLY A 24 1.31 2.20 -7.51
CA GLY A 24 2.10 2.61 -8.68
C GLY A 24 1.27 2.71 -9.96
N TYR A 25 0.21 1.90 -10.09
CA TYR A 25 -0.75 2.02 -11.20
C TYR A 25 -1.66 3.25 -11.06
N ILE A 26 -2.12 3.56 -9.84
CA ILE A 26 -3.06 4.67 -9.57
C ILE A 26 -2.36 6.02 -9.60
N LEU A 27 -1.13 6.08 -9.10
CA LEU A 27 -0.32 7.29 -8.96
C LEU A 27 0.93 7.19 -9.85
N PRO A 28 0.77 7.18 -11.18
CA PRO A 28 1.90 7.03 -12.09
C PRO A 28 2.90 8.18 -11.92
N GLY A 29 4.18 7.82 -11.89
CA GLY A 29 5.30 8.75 -11.74
C GLY A 29 5.68 9.10 -10.30
N VAL A 30 4.92 8.62 -9.30
CA VAL A 30 5.35 8.68 -7.90
C VAL A 30 6.35 7.54 -7.65
N GLU A 31 7.48 7.87 -7.05
CA GLU A 31 8.47 6.88 -6.64
C GLU A 31 8.15 6.42 -5.23
N ILE A 32 7.94 5.12 -5.07
CA ILE A 32 7.56 4.51 -3.81
C ILE A 32 8.46 3.32 -3.55
N ASN A 33 9.20 3.35 -2.45
CA ASN A 33 10.10 2.29 -2.03
C ASN A 33 9.68 1.81 -0.64
N PHE A 34 9.89 0.51 -0.38
CA PHE A 34 9.67 -0.07 0.93
C PHE A 34 11.00 -0.48 1.57
N ASP A 35 11.29 0.09 2.73
CA ASP A 35 12.34 -0.37 3.64
C ASP A 35 11.72 -1.43 4.57
N ASP A 36 12.00 -2.69 4.25
CA ASP A 36 11.54 -3.87 4.98
C ASP A 36 12.20 -4.01 6.37
N VAL A 37 13.41 -3.50 6.54
CA VAL A 37 14.12 -3.49 7.83
C VAL A 37 13.50 -2.46 8.77
N GLY A 38 13.21 -1.26 8.27
CA GLY A 38 12.63 -0.17 9.05
C GLY A 38 11.11 -0.19 9.13
N ASN A 39 10.43 -1.07 8.38
CA ASN A 39 8.99 -1.07 8.16
C ASN A 39 8.47 0.30 7.71
N LYS A 40 9.10 0.88 6.69
CA LYS A 40 8.80 2.24 6.20
C LYS A 40 8.57 2.26 4.72
N ILE A 41 7.57 3.03 4.30
CA ILE A 41 7.39 3.40 2.90
C ILE A 41 7.97 4.78 2.70
N GLU A 42 8.91 4.87 1.78
CA GLU A 42 9.54 6.10 1.33
C GLU A 42 8.84 6.56 0.05
N VAL A 43 8.38 7.81 0.05
CA VAL A 43 7.68 8.42 -1.07
C VAL A 43 8.50 9.59 -1.58
N GLU A 44 8.80 9.56 -2.87
CA GLU A 44 9.55 10.59 -3.57
C GLU A 44 8.88 10.95 -4.90
N ASN A 45 9.31 12.07 -5.49
CA ASN A 45 8.88 12.49 -6.83
C ASN A 45 7.34 12.49 -7.03
N ILE A 46 6.58 12.98 -6.05
CA ILE A 46 5.09 12.99 -6.07
C ILE A 46 4.48 13.82 -7.22
N GLY A 47 5.30 14.54 -7.99
CA GLY A 47 4.87 15.25 -9.20
C GLY A 47 3.73 16.23 -8.95
N LYS A 48 2.57 15.94 -9.54
CA LYS A 48 1.36 16.77 -9.45
C LYS A 48 0.44 16.42 -8.26
N TYR A 49 0.71 15.33 -7.55
CA TYR A 49 -0.15 14.84 -6.48
C TYR A 49 0.15 15.58 -5.18
N ALA A 50 -0.89 15.81 -4.37
CA ALA A 50 -0.68 16.27 -3.00
C ALA A 50 -0.19 15.11 -2.12
N ILE A 51 0.69 15.37 -1.16
CA ILE A 51 1.27 14.30 -0.33
C ILE A 51 0.18 13.56 0.46
N GLU A 52 -0.86 14.26 0.88
CA GLU A 52 -2.01 13.69 1.60
C GLU A 52 -2.78 12.70 0.72
N GLU A 53 -2.87 12.92 -0.59
CA GLU A 53 -3.50 12.01 -1.53
C GLU A 53 -2.68 10.72 -1.68
N VAL A 54 -1.35 10.85 -1.75
CA VAL A 54 -0.43 9.70 -1.83
C VAL A 54 -0.51 8.86 -0.56
N ILE A 55 -0.42 9.49 0.62
CA ILE A 55 -0.54 8.80 1.92
C ILE A 55 -1.89 8.10 2.05
N LYS A 56 -2.98 8.76 1.62
CA LYS A 56 -4.32 8.18 1.66
C LYS A 56 -4.41 6.94 0.78
N GLU A 57 -3.88 6.98 -0.45
CA GLU A 57 -3.94 5.84 -1.38
C GLU A 57 -3.09 4.67 -0.88
N ILE A 58 -1.90 4.92 -0.33
CA ILE A 58 -1.05 3.88 0.27
C ILE A 58 -1.78 3.17 1.41
N ASN A 59 -2.34 3.92 2.35
CA ASN A 59 -3.11 3.33 3.45
C ASN A 59 -4.31 2.55 2.92
N TYR A 60 -5.06 3.13 1.98
CA TYR A 60 -6.21 2.46 1.38
C TYR A 60 -5.85 1.12 0.75
N ALA A 61 -4.76 1.06 -0.02
CA ALA A 61 -4.28 -0.16 -0.65
C ALA A 61 -3.86 -1.22 0.37
N LEU A 62 -3.11 -0.85 1.42
CA LEU A 62 -2.71 -1.76 2.50
C LEU A 62 -3.92 -2.37 3.23
N TYR A 63 -4.89 -1.54 3.60
CA TYR A 63 -6.11 -2.00 4.27
C TYR A 63 -6.95 -2.91 3.37
N ARG A 64 -7.08 -2.56 2.09
CA ARG A 64 -7.83 -3.37 1.12
C ARG A 64 -7.22 -4.75 0.98
N GLU A 65 -5.90 -4.85 0.83
CA GLU A 65 -5.25 -6.16 0.67
C GLU A 65 -5.31 -7.01 1.93
N LYS A 66 -5.14 -6.39 3.10
CA LYS A 66 -5.37 -7.07 4.38
C LYS A 66 -6.78 -7.67 4.45
N ILE A 67 -7.82 -6.86 4.19
CA ILE A 67 -9.22 -7.31 4.25
C ILE A 67 -9.47 -8.41 3.22
N TYR A 68 -8.89 -8.29 2.01
CA TYR A 68 -9.03 -9.33 0.99
C TYR A 68 -8.51 -10.68 1.50
N HIS A 69 -7.28 -10.71 2.02
CA HIS A 69 -6.68 -11.93 2.57
C HIS A 69 -7.43 -12.47 3.80
N GLU A 70 -7.85 -11.60 4.72
CA GLU A 70 -8.60 -12.01 5.92
C GLU A 70 -10.00 -12.55 5.58
N THR A 71 -10.61 -12.08 4.50
CA THR A 71 -11.95 -12.52 4.08
C THR A 71 -11.93 -13.63 3.02
N LEU A 72 -10.79 -13.92 2.40
CA LEU A 72 -10.65 -14.95 1.36
C LEU A 72 -11.15 -16.32 1.82
N PRO A 73 -10.80 -16.85 3.01
CA PRO A 73 -11.29 -18.16 3.46
C PRO A 73 -12.81 -18.24 3.58
N LEU A 74 -13.46 -17.14 3.99
CA LEU A 74 -14.92 -17.06 4.06
C LEU A 74 -15.53 -17.02 2.65
N ARG A 75 -14.92 -16.27 1.73
CA ARG A 75 -15.37 -16.18 0.33
C ARG A 75 -15.30 -17.53 -0.37
N SER A 76 -14.19 -18.26 -0.25
CA SER A 76 -14.06 -19.61 -0.84
C SER A 76 -15.12 -20.57 -0.31
N LYS A 77 -15.42 -20.53 1.00
CA LYS A 77 -16.49 -21.35 1.60
C LYS A 77 -17.90 -21.05 1.07
N ILE A 78 -18.19 -19.79 0.75
CA ILE A 78 -19.50 -19.37 0.24
C ILE A 78 -19.63 -19.66 -1.26
N LEU A 79 -18.54 -19.45 -2.02
CA LEU A 79 -18.55 -19.52 -3.48
C LEU A 79 -18.22 -20.92 -4.02
N GLY A 80 -17.65 -21.81 -3.21
CA GLY A 80 -17.37 -23.19 -3.59
C GLY A 80 -16.08 -23.40 -4.38
N ASP A 81 -15.12 -22.48 -4.26
CA ASP A 81 -13.75 -22.64 -4.78
C ASP A 81 -12.89 -23.53 -3.87
#